data_AF-A0A6S7IL52-F1
#
_entry.id   AF-A0A6S7IL52-F1
#
_cell.length_a   1.000
_cell.length_b   1.000
_cell.length_c   1.000
_cell.angle_alpha   90.00
_cell.angle_beta   90.00
_cell.angle_gamma   90.00
#
_symmetry.space_group_name_H-M   'P 1'
#
loop_
_entity.id
_entity.type
_entity.pdbx_description
1 polymer ?
#
loop_
_entity_poly.entity_id
_entity_poly.type
_entity_poly.pdbx_seq_one_letter_code
_entity_poly.pdbx_strand_id
1 'polypeptide(L)'
;MLKYLIKTTKTPDDDTGNGLDDDMANDDNNDDIVVPVVRNAKKDRREKRSAEVKRKYESEKRCRKFSANWKKSFPWVKLSDDKSKMFCDICMLYPTLCDKDSKFVKGGCGNLHIKSLQTHDKSAAHQKCVRHNKAKNSTPGSTPAETMIQKMNEKEFEKMQVLFRIAHSLAKKGRPFEDFPWSLDLHEAAHNISLGHTYRNSKQCHNFISFIAEAERMKLATDLACVPFYSVMTDGTTDSSISEAEIMYV
;
A
#
# COMPACT_ATOMS: atom_id res chain seq x y z
N MET A 1 -25.14 -27.69 -19.53
CA MET A 1 -25.97 -26.72 -20.25
C MET A 1 -26.48 -25.68 -19.28
N LEU A 2 -26.07 -24.42 -19.43
CA LEU A 2 -26.51 -23.35 -18.53
C LEU A 2 -26.77 -22.08 -19.36
N LYS A 3 -27.99 -21.57 -19.21
CA LYS A 3 -28.61 -20.44 -19.92
C LYS A 3 -28.26 -19.13 -19.21
N TYR A 4 -27.99 -18.04 -19.93
CA TYR A 4 -27.63 -16.74 -19.33
C TYR A 4 -28.30 -15.52 -19.96
N LEU A 5 -28.64 -14.57 -19.10
CA LEU A 5 -29.13 -13.22 -19.38
C LEU A 5 -28.36 -12.24 -18.48
N ILE A 6 -27.76 -11.20 -19.05
CA ILE A 6 -26.94 -10.19 -18.34
C ILE A 6 -27.58 -8.81 -18.50
N LYS A 7 -27.62 -8.01 -17.42
CA LYS A 7 -27.84 -6.55 -17.46
C LYS A 7 -26.89 -5.84 -16.49
N THR A 8 -26.27 -4.74 -16.94
CA THR A 8 -25.33 -3.90 -16.18
C THR A 8 -25.67 -2.42 -16.33
N THR A 9 -25.51 -1.60 -15.28
CA THR A 9 -25.31 -0.14 -15.43
C THR A 9 -24.45 0.45 -14.30
N LYS A 10 -23.69 1.48 -14.69
CA LYS A 10 -22.54 2.18 -14.07
C LYS A 10 -22.91 3.26 -13.02
N THR A 11 -21.91 3.65 -12.22
CA THR A 11 -21.80 4.92 -11.46
C THR A 11 -20.88 5.92 -12.19
N PRO A 12 -20.99 7.24 -11.95
CA PRO A 12 -19.97 8.22 -12.33
C PRO A 12 -19.38 9.04 -11.16
N ASP A 13 -18.29 9.71 -11.51
CA ASP A 13 -17.15 10.22 -10.72
C ASP A 13 -17.26 11.66 -10.15
N ASP A 14 -16.20 12.02 -9.41
CA ASP A 14 -15.78 13.29 -8.80
C ASP A 14 -15.88 14.55 -9.69
N ASP A 15 -15.95 15.73 -9.04
CA ASP A 15 -15.28 16.92 -9.61
C ASP A 15 -14.82 17.96 -8.57
N THR A 16 -13.68 18.57 -8.90
CA THR A 16 -12.88 19.55 -8.14
C THR A 16 -13.27 21.01 -8.43
N GLY A 17 -12.96 21.95 -7.52
CA GLY A 17 -13.05 23.39 -7.82
C GLY A 17 -12.37 24.29 -6.78
N ASN A 18 -11.40 25.08 -7.25
CA ASN A 18 -10.51 26.01 -6.54
C ASN A 18 -10.98 27.47 -6.80
N GLY A 19 -10.71 28.44 -5.92
CA GLY A 19 -10.96 29.86 -6.19
C GLY A 19 -10.49 30.82 -5.08
N LEU A 20 -9.56 31.71 -5.44
CA LEU A 20 -8.98 32.82 -4.67
C LEU A 20 -9.90 34.06 -4.73
N ASP A 21 -9.71 35.04 -3.84
CA ASP A 21 -9.50 36.46 -4.17
C ASP A 21 -9.26 37.31 -2.91
N ASP A 22 -8.64 38.47 -3.16
CA ASP A 22 -7.90 39.41 -2.30
C ASP A 22 -8.74 40.28 -1.34
N ASP A 23 -8.10 40.87 -0.31
CA ASP A 23 -7.99 42.35 -0.19
C ASP A 23 -7.47 42.86 1.17
N MET A 24 -6.80 44.02 1.06
CA MET A 24 -6.76 45.17 1.98
C MET A 24 -5.64 45.33 3.04
N ALA A 25 -4.99 46.49 2.92
CA ALA A 25 -3.87 47.05 3.67
C ALA A 25 -4.25 47.67 5.03
N ASN A 26 -3.25 47.92 5.88
CA ASN A 26 -3.10 49.22 6.53
C ASN A 26 -1.68 49.49 7.06
N ASP A 27 -1.35 50.76 6.93
CA ASP A 27 -0.16 51.54 7.29
C ASP A 27 -0.14 51.84 8.80
N ASP A 28 1.04 52.04 9.38
CA ASP A 28 1.28 52.98 10.49
C ASP A 28 2.77 53.04 10.91
N ASN A 29 3.32 54.24 10.75
CA ASN A 29 4.67 54.71 11.08
C ASN A 29 4.99 54.67 12.58
N ASN A 30 6.28 54.54 12.95
CA ASN A 30 6.82 55.25 14.12
C ASN A 30 8.35 55.43 14.07
N ASP A 31 8.78 56.54 14.65
CA ASP A 31 9.97 57.36 14.38
C ASP A 31 11.32 56.88 14.93
N ASP A 32 12.37 57.30 14.22
CA ASP A 32 13.79 57.24 14.55
C ASP A 32 14.17 58.18 15.73
N ILE A 33 14.77 57.62 16.78
CA ILE A 33 15.52 58.38 17.81
C ILE A 33 17.00 58.00 17.74
N VAL A 34 17.81 58.89 17.16
CA VAL A 34 19.27 58.75 17.11
C VAL A 34 19.88 59.35 18.38
N VAL A 35 20.32 58.50 19.31
CA VAL A 35 21.12 58.88 20.49
C VAL A 35 22.61 58.70 20.17
N PRO A 36 23.51 59.67 20.46
CA PRO A 36 24.92 59.56 20.11
C PRO A 36 25.63 58.53 21.00
N VAL A 37 26.11 57.44 20.40
CA VAL A 37 26.91 56.40 21.07
C VAL A 37 28.31 56.94 21.36
N VAL A 38 28.58 57.33 22.62
CA VAL A 38 29.94 57.55 23.11
C VAL A 38 30.65 56.19 23.18
N ARG A 39 31.47 55.89 22.17
CA ARG A 39 32.25 54.64 22.09
C ARG A 39 33.32 54.61 23.18
N ASN A 40 33.11 53.76 24.17
CA ASN A 40 34.02 53.59 25.29
C ASN A 40 35.22 52.74 24.84
N ALA A 41 36.35 53.37 24.49
CA ALA A 41 37.50 52.73 23.85
C ALA A 41 38.08 51.50 24.59
N LYS A 42 37.85 51.39 25.91
CA LYS A 42 38.22 50.22 26.72
C LYS A 42 37.33 48.99 26.44
N LYS A 43 36.04 49.20 26.16
CA LYS A 43 35.08 48.14 25.80
C LYS A 43 35.42 47.59 24.41
N ASP A 44 35.69 48.48 23.44
CA ASP A 44 36.05 48.11 22.07
C ASP A 44 37.37 47.31 22.01
N ARG A 45 38.37 47.64 22.85
CA ARG A 45 39.62 46.86 22.94
C ARG A 45 39.40 45.46 23.51
N ARG A 46 38.50 45.30 24.48
CA ARG A 46 38.17 44.00 25.10
C ARG A 46 37.37 43.12 24.13
N GLU A 47 36.44 43.71 23.38
CA GLU A 47 35.69 43.02 22.33
C GLU A 47 36.59 42.61 21.16
N LYS A 48 37.51 43.49 20.73
CA LYS A 48 38.52 43.14 19.71
C LYS A 48 39.43 42.00 20.15
N ARG A 49 39.94 42.02 21.39
CA ARG A 49 40.76 40.94 21.93
C ARG A 49 39.98 39.62 22.09
N SER A 50 38.70 39.70 22.46
CA SER A 50 37.80 38.54 22.52
C SER A 50 37.53 37.95 21.12
N ALA A 51 37.29 38.80 20.12
CA ALA A 51 37.09 38.39 18.74
C ALA A 51 38.38 37.79 18.13
N GLU A 52 39.54 38.35 18.45
CA GLU A 52 40.85 37.85 18.01
C GLU A 52 41.18 36.49 18.64
N VAL A 53 40.94 36.32 19.96
CA VAL A 53 41.08 35.02 20.64
C VAL A 53 40.11 33.99 20.06
N LYS A 54 38.87 34.39 19.74
CA LYS A 54 37.90 33.51 19.07
C LYS A 54 38.34 33.12 17.66
N ARG A 55 38.86 34.06 16.87
CA ARG A 55 39.41 33.78 15.53
C ARG A 55 40.62 32.85 15.59
N LYS A 56 41.52 33.06 16.55
CA LYS A 56 42.70 32.19 16.75
C LYS A 56 42.27 30.78 17.16
N TYR A 57 41.35 30.67 18.10
CA TYR A 57 40.75 29.39 18.49
C TYR A 57 40.04 28.69 17.31
N GLU A 58 39.27 29.42 16.49
CA GLU A 58 38.61 28.87 15.30
C GLU A 58 39.61 28.41 14.23
N SER A 59 40.73 29.12 14.06
CA SER A 59 41.79 28.77 13.09
C SER A 59 42.61 27.55 13.52
N GLU A 60 42.81 27.35 14.82
CA GLU A 60 43.57 26.23 15.40
C GLU A 60 42.67 25.02 15.69
N LYS A 61 41.33 25.16 15.55
CA LYS A 61 40.37 24.11 15.83
C LYS A 61 40.49 22.99 14.80
N ARG A 62 41.04 21.87 15.22
CA ARG A 62 41.14 20.63 14.44
C ARG A 62 39.76 20.24 13.86
N CYS A 63 39.57 20.40 12.55
CA CYS A 63 38.37 19.96 11.87
C CYS A 63 38.29 18.44 11.90
N ARG A 64 37.24 17.90 12.53
CA ARG A 64 36.96 16.45 12.51
C ARG A 64 36.51 16.08 11.09
N LYS A 65 37.17 15.11 10.48
CA LYS A 65 36.84 14.61 9.14
C LYS A 65 35.88 13.43 9.24
N PHE A 66 34.97 13.32 8.28
CA PHE A 66 34.13 12.13 8.14
C PHE A 66 34.99 10.90 7.87
N SER A 67 34.71 9.78 8.55
CA SER A 67 35.36 8.51 8.30
C SER A 67 34.49 7.64 7.39
N ALA A 68 35.03 7.22 6.25
CA ALA A 68 34.34 6.35 5.28
C ALA A 68 33.81 5.05 5.93
N ASN A 69 34.51 4.54 6.95
CA ASN A 69 34.11 3.33 7.66
C ASN A 69 32.76 3.47 8.39
N TRP A 70 32.30 4.68 8.69
CA TRP A 70 30.99 4.89 9.30
C TRP A 70 29.84 4.46 8.40
N LYS A 71 30.00 4.49 7.06
CA LYS A 71 28.98 4.00 6.12
C LYS A 71 28.73 2.49 6.25
N LYS A 72 29.69 1.72 6.78
CA LYS A 72 29.49 0.29 7.04
C LYS A 72 28.46 0.05 8.15
N SER A 73 28.51 0.86 9.21
CA SER A 73 27.58 0.76 10.35
C SER A 73 26.31 1.58 10.13
N PHE A 74 26.38 2.67 9.35
CA PHE A 74 25.27 3.57 9.06
C PHE A 74 25.11 3.74 7.54
N PRO A 75 24.57 2.74 6.80
CA PRO A 75 24.46 2.81 5.35
C PRO A 75 23.60 3.97 4.83
N TRP A 76 22.70 4.49 5.67
CA TRP A 76 21.80 5.60 5.37
C TRP A 76 22.46 6.99 5.36
N VAL A 77 23.73 7.10 5.79
CA VAL A 77 24.40 8.41 5.90
C VAL A 77 25.00 8.86 4.55
N LYS A 78 24.58 10.03 4.08
CA LYS A 78 25.22 10.74 2.97
C LYS A 78 25.99 11.95 3.44
N LEU A 79 27.05 12.29 2.70
CA LEU A 79 27.78 13.54 2.86
C LEU A 79 27.35 14.51 1.77
N SER A 80 27.33 15.79 2.13
CA SER A 80 27.28 16.91 1.19
C SER A 80 28.52 16.94 0.28
N ASP A 81 28.42 17.60 -0.87
CA ASP A 81 29.50 17.72 -1.87
C ASP A 81 30.74 18.41 -1.31
N ASP A 82 30.53 19.39 -0.43
CA ASP A 82 31.59 20.09 0.31
C ASP A 82 32.18 19.27 1.49
N LYS A 83 31.69 18.04 1.69
CA LYS A 83 32.10 17.09 2.74
C LYS A 83 32.02 17.65 4.17
N SER A 84 31.28 18.74 4.37
CA SER A 84 31.18 19.44 5.66
C SER A 84 29.99 18.97 6.50
N LYS A 85 28.96 18.43 5.84
CA LYS A 85 27.67 18.08 6.45
C LYS A 85 27.24 16.67 6.12
N MET A 86 26.55 16.03 7.07
CA MET A 86 25.93 14.71 6.94
C MET A 86 24.41 14.80 6.85
N PHE A 87 23.83 13.96 6.00
CA PHE A 87 22.39 13.81 5.79
C PHE A 87 21.98 12.36 5.99
N CYS A 88 20.70 12.15 6.31
CA CYS A 88 20.10 10.82 6.41
C CYS A 88 19.18 10.56 5.22
N ASP A 89 19.56 9.63 4.35
CA ASP A 89 18.78 9.26 3.16
C ASP A 89 17.37 8.81 3.51
N ILE A 90 17.25 7.94 4.52
CA ILE A 90 15.97 7.36 4.90
C ILE A 90 15.03 8.46 5.43
N CYS A 91 15.53 9.39 6.25
CA CYS A 91 14.70 10.48 6.75
C CYS A 91 14.34 11.50 5.66
N MET A 92 15.23 11.73 4.68
CA MET A 92 14.92 12.59 3.53
C MET A 92 13.86 11.97 2.60
N LEU A 93 13.82 10.63 2.50
CA LEU A 93 12.79 9.92 1.73
C LEU A 93 11.40 10.01 2.35
N TYR A 94 11.30 10.20 3.67
CA TYR A 94 10.03 10.25 4.40
C TYR A 94 9.90 11.51 5.28
N PRO A 95 9.80 12.72 4.69
CA PRO A 95 9.73 14.00 5.41
C PRO A 95 8.53 14.15 6.35
N THR A 96 7.46 13.38 6.11
CA THR A 96 6.23 13.37 6.91
C THR A 96 6.35 12.50 8.17
N LEU A 97 7.25 11.52 8.16
CA LEU A 97 7.47 10.59 9.28
C LEU A 97 8.69 10.97 10.12
N CYS A 98 9.63 11.70 9.53
CA CYS A 98 10.80 12.18 10.24
C CYS A 98 10.49 13.43 11.07
N ASP A 99 11.41 13.78 11.95
CA ASP A 99 11.41 15.07 12.62
C ASP A 99 11.86 16.16 11.63
N LYS A 100 10.97 17.09 11.30
CA LYS A 100 11.18 18.14 10.28
C LYS A 100 12.31 19.12 10.67
N ASP A 101 12.58 19.25 11.97
CA ASP A 101 13.64 20.11 12.49
C ASP A 101 14.95 19.34 12.73
N SER A 102 14.98 18.06 12.38
CA SER A 102 16.20 17.27 12.45
C SER A 102 17.27 17.85 11.53
N LYS A 103 18.44 18.17 12.10
CA LYS A 103 19.62 18.65 11.34
C LYS A 103 20.07 17.67 10.25
N PHE A 104 19.73 16.38 10.37
CA PHE A 104 20.06 15.36 9.38
C PHE A 104 19.16 15.41 8.13
N VAL A 105 18.07 16.19 8.19
CA VAL A 105 17.14 16.43 7.08
C VAL A 105 17.24 17.88 6.66
N LYS A 106 17.06 18.81 7.60
CA LYS A 106 17.10 20.26 7.37
C LYS A 106 18.51 20.81 7.58
N GLY A 107 19.16 21.23 6.49
CA GLY A 107 20.42 22.00 6.53
C GLY A 107 21.71 21.20 6.79
N GLY A 108 21.61 19.90 7.08
CA GLY A 108 22.74 18.98 7.23
C GLY A 108 23.43 19.05 8.59
N CYS A 109 23.78 17.90 9.15
CA CYS A 109 24.49 17.83 10.42
C CYS A 109 25.98 18.15 10.20
N GLY A 110 26.41 19.35 10.60
CA GLY A 110 27.82 19.76 10.59
C GLY A 110 28.69 19.15 11.69
N ASN A 111 28.09 18.39 12.63
CA ASN A 111 28.83 17.67 13.66
C ASN A 111 29.33 16.34 13.11
N LEU A 112 30.47 16.35 12.40
CA LEU A 112 31.13 15.17 11.84
C LEU A 112 31.73 14.29 12.95
N HIS A 113 30.85 13.63 13.71
CA HIS A 113 31.18 12.83 14.87
C HIS A 113 30.28 11.61 14.98
N ILE A 114 30.87 10.44 15.28
CA ILE A 114 30.13 9.17 15.35
C ILE A 114 29.00 9.18 16.37
N LYS A 115 29.16 9.88 17.51
CA LYS A 115 28.07 9.98 18.51
C LYS A 115 26.83 10.67 17.92
N SER A 116 27.01 11.64 17.02
CA SER A 116 25.88 12.30 16.37
C SER A 116 25.10 11.34 15.49
N LEU A 117 25.78 10.41 14.79
CA LEU A 117 25.14 9.34 14.03
C LEU A 117 24.44 8.35 14.95
N GLN A 118 25.09 7.91 16.03
CA GLN A 118 24.50 6.98 17.01
C GLN A 118 23.25 7.56 17.68
N THR A 119 23.26 8.85 18.03
CA THR A 119 22.09 9.52 18.62
C THR A 119 20.95 9.60 17.61
N HIS A 120 21.23 9.92 16.34
CA HIS A 120 20.22 9.92 15.30
C HIS A 120 19.65 8.52 15.04
N ASP A 121 20.52 7.52 14.93
CA ASP A 121 20.15 6.12 14.69
C ASP A 121 19.18 5.61 15.78
N LYS A 122 19.43 5.95 17.04
CA LYS A 122 18.55 5.59 18.17
C LYS A 122 17.29 6.45 18.29
N SER A 123 17.17 7.54 17.54
CA SER A 123 16.03 8.45 17.65
C SER A 123 14.73 7.77 17.16
N ALA A 124 13.63 8.03 17.87
CA ALA A 124 12.32 7.45 17.51
C ALA A 124 11.87 7.87 16.10
N ALA A 125 12.15 9.11 15.70
CA ALA A 125 11.83 9.62 14.37
C ALA A 125 12.57 8.86 13.26
N HIS A 126 13.88 8.62 13.43
CA HIS A 126 14.64 7.82 12.48
C HIS A 126 14.13 6.38 12.43
N GLN A 127 13.91 5.75 13.58
CA GLN A 127 13.39 4.38 13.67
C GLN A 127 12.02 4.23 12.99
N LYS A 128 11.15 5.23 13.08
CA LYS A 128 9.88 5.26 12.32
C LYS A 128 10.13 5.26 10.80
N CYS A 129 11.02 6.12 10.32
CA CYS A 129 11.36 6.18 8.90
C CYS A 129 12.00 4.87 8.40
N VAL A 130 12.89 4.28 9.19
CA VAL A 130 13.53 2.98 8.87
C VAL A 130 12.50 1.86 8.79
N ARG A 131 11.59 1.78 9.76
CA ARG A 131 10.50 0.78 9.75
C ARG A 131 9.61 0.94 8.53
N HIS A 132 9.22 2.17 8.20
CA HIS A 132 8.41 2.46 7.03
C HIS A 132 9.15 2.09 5.73
N ASN A 133 10.42 2.48 5.61
CA ASN A 133 11.26 2.12 4.46
C ASN A 133 11.39 0.60 4.31
N LYS A 134 11.58 -0.12 5.42
CA LYS A 134 11.68 -1.58 5.41
C LYS A 134 10.35 -2.21 5.00
N ALA A 135 9.22 -1.73 5.53
CA ALA A 135 7.90 -2.23 5.15
C ALA A 135 7.62 -2.01 3.66
N LYS A 136 7.90 -0.82 3.13
CA LYS A 136 7.70 -0.48 1.71
C LYS A 136 8.57 -1.31 0.75
N ASN A 137 9.78 -1.67 1.17
CA ASN A 137 10.72 -2.43 0.36
C ASN A 137 10.72 -3.93 0.65
N SER A 138 9.90 -4.40 1.59
CA SER A 138 9.75 -5.85 1.82
C SER A 138 8.92 -6.44 0.69
N THR A 139 9.28 -7.65 0.25
CA THR A 139 8.42 -8.41 -0.68
C THR A 139 7.05 -8.61 -0.02
N PRO A 140 5.94 -8.31 -0.74
CA PRO A 140 4.59 -8.58 -0.23
C PRO A 140 4.49 -10.03 0.27
N GLY A 141 3.97 -10.26 1.48
CA GLY A 141 3.78 -11.59 2.06
C GLY A 141 4.85 -12.09 3.02
N SER A 142 5.89 -11.33 3.37
CA SER A 142 6.97 -11.83 4.25
C SER A 142 6.73 -11.62 5.75
N THR A 143 5.79 -10.77 6.15
CA THR A 143 5.59 -10.51 7.59
C THR A 143 4.83 -11.68 8.24
N PRO A 144 5.13 -12.06 9.50
CA PRO A 144 4.40 -13.15 10.16
C PRO A 144 2.88 -12.94 10.18
N ALA A 145 2.41 -11.71 10.39
CA ALA A 145 0.99 -11.38 10.34
C ALA A 145 0.39 -11.56 8.93
N GLU A 146 1.10 -11.11 7.89
CA GLU A 146 0.64 -11.24 6.50
C GLU A 146 0.70 -12.71 6.03
N THR A 147 1.71 -13.49 6.41
CA THR A 147 1.73 -14.94 6.15
C THR A 147 0.59 -15.66 6.86
N MET A 148 0.20 -15.23 8.07
CA MET A 148 -0.98 -15.77 8.76
C MET A 148 -2.26 -15.40 8.01
N ILE A 149 -2.40 -14.15 7.55
CA ILE A 149 -3.54 -13.71 6.74
C ILE A 149 -3.60 -14.51 5.42
N GLN A 150 -2.48 -14.72 4.75
CA GLN A 150 -2.39 -15.54 3.54
C GLN A 150 -2.81 -17.00 3.80
N LYS A 151 -2.33 -17.60 4.90
CA LYS A 151 -2.74 -18.95 5.30
C LYS A 151 -4.22 -19.04 5.70
N MET A 152 -4.78 -17.98 6.28
CA MET A 152 -6.22 -17.91 6.54
C MET A 152 -7.00 -17.85 5.23
N ASN A 153 -6.53 -17.05 4.26
CA ASN A 153 -7.12 -16.94 2.93
C ASN A 153 -7.02 -18.27 2.15
N GLU A 154 -5.94 -19.02 2.31
CA GLU A 154 -5.78 -20.36 1.73
C GLU A 154 -6.83 -21.34 2.24
N LYS A 155 -7.07 -21.37 3.56
CA LYS A 155 -8.13 -22.22 4.14
C LYS A 155 -9.53 -21.81 3.67
N GLU A 156 -9.78 -20.51 3.54
CA GLU A 156 -11.06 -20.02 2.99
C GLU A 156 -11.23 -20.41 1.52
N PHE A 157 -10.14 -20.36 0.75
CA PHE A 157 -10.13 -20.79 -0.64
C PHE A 157 -10.40 -22.29 -0.79
N GLU A 158 -9.80 -23.14 0.05
CA GLU A 158 -10.08 -24.58 0.07
C GLU A 158 -11.57 -24.86 0.34
N LYS A 159 -12.18 -24.15 1.29
CA LYS A 159 -13.63 -24.26 1.54
C LYS A 159 -14.43 -23.86 0.31
N MET A 160 -14.04 -22.77 -0.35
CA MET A 160 -14.68 -22.31 -1.57
C MET A 160 -14.63 -23.37 -2.67
N GLN A 161 -13.48 -24.01 -2.88
CA GLN A 161 -13.33 -25.10 -3.86
C GLN A 161 -14.27 -26.28 -3.57
N VAL A 162 -14.44 -26.65 -2.30
CA VAL A 162 -15.37 -27.71 -1.89
C VAL A 162 -16.82 -27.34 -2.26
N LEU A 163 -17.24 -26.10 -1.95
CA LEU A 163 -18.58 -25.61 -2.26
C LEU A 163 -18.85 -25.66 -3.77
N PHE A 164 -17.92 -25.16 -4.59
CA PHE A 164 -18.02 -25.22 -6.05
C PHE A 164 -18.08 -26.65 -6.58
N ARG A 165 -17.28 -27.56 -6.02
CA ARG A 165 -17.27 -28.98 -6.44
C ARG A 165 -18.62 -29.66 -6.18
N ILE A 166 -19.22 -29.39 -5.02
CA ILE A 166 -20.52 -29.96 -4.65
C ILE A 166 -21.64 -29.34 -5.48
N ALA A 167 -21.62 -28.02 -5.69
CA ALA A 167 -22.59 -27.34 -6.55
C ALA A 167 -22.52 -27.88 -8.00
N HIS A 168 -21.30 -28.06 -8.52
CA HIS A 168 -21.07 -28.67 -9.82
C HIS A 168 -21.58 -30.13 -9.89
N SER A 169 -21.37 -30.94 -8.85
CA SER A 169 -21.84 -32.33 -8.85
C SER A 169 -23.37 -32.42 -8.89
N LEU A 170 -24.07 -31.54 -8.17
CA LEU A 170 -25.54 -31.43 -8.24
C LEU A 170 -26.00 -31.05 -9.64
N ALA A 171 -25.41 -30.02 -10.24
CA ALA A 171 -25.73 -29.58 -11.60
C ALA A 171 -25.51 -30.71 -12.62
N LYS A 172 -24.36 -31.41 -12.53
CA LYS A 172 -24.02 -32.52 -13.44
C LYS A 172 -24.97 -33.71 -13.32
N LYS A 173 -25.56 -33.92 -12.13
CA LYS A 173 -26.53 -34.99 -11.87
C LYS A 173 -27.99 -34.55 -12.03
N GLY A 174 -28.25 -33.30 -12.40
CA GLY A 174 -29.60 -32.75 -12.53
C GLY A 174 -30.38 -32.75 -11.22
N ARG A 175 -29.69 -32.56 -10.09
CA ARG A 175 -30.33 -32.53 -8.77
C ARG A 175 -30.86 -31.13 -8.43
N PRO A 176 -31.97 -31.03 -7.68
CA PRO A 176 -32.48 -29.75 -7.19
C PRO A 176 -31.42 -29.00 -6.36
N PHE A 177 -31.47 -27.67 -6.37
CA PHE A 177 -30.53 -26.85 -5.59
C PHE A 177 -30.81 -26.92 -4.08
N GLU A 178 -32.03 -27.34 -3.72
CA GLU A 178 -32.49 -27.64 -2.37
C GLU A 178 -31.70 -28.78 -1.72
N ASP A 179 -31.11 -29.69 -2.52
CA ASP A 179 -30.25 -30.79 -2.04
C ASP A 179 -28.86 -30.29 -1.59
N PHE A 180 -28.52 -29.02 -1.84
CA PHE A 180 -27.19 -28.48 -1.56
C PHE A 180 -26.81 -28.51 -0.08
N PRO A 181 -27.61 -27.97 0.87
CA PRO A 181 -27.30 -28.09 2.30
C PRO A 181 -27.07 -29.54 2.72
N TRP A 182 -27.98 -30.45 2.34
CA TRP A 182 -27.84 -31.87 2.68
C TRP A 182 -26.53 -32.48 2.16
N SER A 183 -26.13 -32.13 0.94
CA SER A 183 -24.87 -32.58 0.34
C SER A 183 -23.64 -32.02 1.08
N LEU A 184 -23.73 -30.79 1.60
CA LEU A 184 -22.68 -30.20 2.43
C LEU A 184 -22.57 -30.92 3.78
N ASP A 185 -23.68 -31.22 4.46
CA ASP A 185 -23.65 -31.99 5.73
C ASP A 185 -22.96 -33.34 5.56
N LEU A 186 -23.32 -34.05 4.50
CA LEU A 186 -22.75 -35.35 4.19
C LEU A 186 -21.22 -35.25 3.97
N HIS A 187 -20.78 -34.21 3.24
CA HIS A 187 -19.35 -33.99 3.02
C HIS A 187 -18.60 -33.58 4.29
N GLU A 188 -19.17 -32.69 5.11
CA GLU A 188 -18.59 -32.29 6.40
C GLU A 188 -18.44 -33.50 7.33
N ALA A 189 -19.47 -34.36 7.40
CA ALA A 189 -19.46 -35.57 8.22
C ALA A 189 -18.44 -36.61 7.71
N ALA A 190 -18.32 -36.80 6.39
CA ALA A 190 -17.41 -37.79 5.82
C ALA A 190 -15.92 -37.37 5.90
N HIS A 191 -15.63 -36.07 5.82
CA HIS A 191 -14.27 -35.56 5.72
C HIS A 191 -13.78 -34.81 6.98
N ASN A 192 -14.65 -34.63 7.98
CA ASN A 192 -14.37 -33.89 9.22
C ASN A 192 -13.85 -32.46 8.95
N ILE A 193 -14.46 -31.77 7.97
CA ILE A 193 -14.15 -30.40 7.55
C ILE A 193 -15.32 -29.50 7.91
N SER A 194 -15.06 -28.27 8.40
CA SER A 194 -16.10 -27.26 8.68
C SER A 194 -16.15 -26.19 7.57
N LEU A 195 -17.19 -26.27 6.73
CA LEU A 195 -17.52 -25.35 5.65
C LEU A 195 -18.34 -24.14 6.15
N GLY A 196 -18.96 -24.26 7.32
CA GLY A 196 -19.74 -23.18 7.95
C GLY A 196 -21.11 -22.96 7.30
N HIS A 197 -21.86 -21.97 7.81
CA HIS A 197 -23.27 -21.81 7.46
C HIS A 197 -23.55 -20.73 6.40
N THR A 198 -22.60 -19.83 6.11
CA THR A 198 -22.81 -18.66 5.24
C THR A 198 -23.30 -19.04 3.84
N TYR A 199 -22.74 -20.09 3.26
CA TYR A 199 -23.04 -20.52 1.88
C TYR A 199 -24.04 -21.67 1.81
N ARG A 200 -24.60 -22.09 2.95
CA ARG A 200 -25.35 -23.33 3.10
C ARG A 200 -26.83 -23.15 2.76
N ASN A 201 -27.13 -22.79 1.50
CA ASN A 201 -28.50 -22.61 1.03
C ASN A 201 -28.63 -22.75 -0.49
N SER A 202 -29.86 -22.98 -0.98
CA SER A 202 -30.18 -23.16 -2.40
C SER A 202 -29.79 -21.93 -3.24
N LYS A 203 -29.98 -20.70 -2.72
CA LYS A 203 -29.61 -19.46 -3.42
C LYS A 203 -28.11 -19.37 -3.71
N GLN A 204 -27.27 -19.78 -2.77
CA GLN A 204 -25.81 -19.79 -2.96
C GLN A 204 -25.38 -20.90 -3.90
N CYS A 205 -26.02 -22.08 -3.85
CA CYS A 205 -25.83 -23.13 -4.85
C CYS A 205 -26.06 -22.61 -6.27
N HIS A 206 -27.18 -21.90 -6.48
CA HIS A 206 -27.48 -21.26 -7.76
C HIS A 206 -26.38 -20.28 -8.19
N ASN A 207 -25.90 -19.42 -7.28
CA ASN A 207 -24.81 -18.50 -7.58
C ASN A 207 -23.54 -19.23 -8.02
N PHE A 208 -23.13 -20.29 -7.31
CA PHE A 208 -21.95 -21.09 -7.68
C PHE A 208 -22.09 -21.70 -9.07
N ILE A 209 -23.25 -22.27 -9.39
CA ILE A 209 -23.53 -22.86 -10.70
C ILE A 209 -23.51 -21.81 -11.81
N SER A 210 -24.04 -20.61 -11.54
CA SER A 210 -23.98 -19.45 -12.44
C SER A 210 -22.54 -18.96 -12.68
N PHE A 211 -21.63 -19.08 -11.72
CA PHE A 211 -20.22 -18.79 -11.98
C PHE A 211 -19.54 -19.92 -12.76
N ILE A 212 -19.83 -21.18 -12.42
CA ILE A 212 -19.28 -22.35 -13.11
C ILE A 212 -19.59 -22.27 -14.60
N ALA A 213 -20.83 -21.98 -14.97
CA ALA A 213 -21.15 -21.93 -16.38
C ALA A 213 -20.82 -20.61 -17.07
N GLU A 214 -20.48 -19.52 -16.36
CA GLU A 214 -19.74 -18.40 -16.96
C GLU A 214 -18.34 -18.83 -17.36
N ALA A 215 -17.62 -19.53 -16.47
CA ALA A 215 -16.30 -20.05 -16.80
C ALA A 215 -16.34 -20.99 -18.02
N GLU A 216 -17.31 -21.93 -18.07
CA GLU A 216 -17.46 -22.83 -19.22
C GLU A 216 -17.85 -22.09 -20.52
N ARG A 217 -18.71 -21.05 -20.45
CA ARG A 217 -19.05 -20.24 -21.63
C ARG A 217 -17.87 -19.43 -22.14
N MET A 218 -17.10 -18.81 -21.26
CA MET A 218 -15.90 -18.06 -21.65
C MET A 218 -14.89 -18.97 -22.34
N LYS A 219 -14.72 -20.19 -21.82
CA LYS A 219 -13.88 -21.21 -22.44
C LYS A 219 -14.40 -21.59 -23.83
N LEU A 220 -15.68 -21.95 -23.94
CA LEU A 220 -16.30 -22.29 -25.22
C LEU A 220 -16.19 -21.13 -26.23
N ALA A 221 -16.42 -19.89 -25.80
CA ALA A 221 -16.30 -18.71 -26.67
C ALA A 221 -14.87 -18.51 -27.19
N THR A 222 -13.86 -18.78 -26.36
CA THR A 222 -12.45 -18.72 -26.75
C THR A 222 -12.11 -19.82 -27.75
N ASP A 223 -12.60 -21.04 -27.50
CA ASP A 223 -12.40 -22.18 -28.40
C ASP A 223 -13.07 -21.92 -29.76
N LEU A 224 -14.30 -21.39 -29.76
CA LEU A 224 -15.04 -21.03 -30.99
C LEU A 224 -14.41 -19.88 -31.77
N ALA A 225 -13.76 -18.93 -31.10
CA ALA A 225 -13.07 -17.83 -31.78
C ALA A 225 -11.82 -18.28 -32.56
N CYS A 226 -11.24 -19.41 -32.19
CA CYS A 226 -10.00 -19.93 -32.78
C CYS A 226 -10.23 -20.95 -33.91
N VAL A 227 -11.46 -21.43 -34.11
CA VAL A 227 -11.75 -22.48 -35.10
C VAL A 227 -12.27 -21.90 -36.42
N PRO A 228 -11.87 -22.45 -37.59
CA PRO A 228 -12.31 -21.95 -38.89
C PRO A 228 -13.77 -22.31 -39.21
N PHE A 229 -14.28 -23.42 -38.65
CA PHE A 229 -15.64 -23.92 -38.85
C PHE A 229 -16.13 -24.60 -37.56
N TYR A 230 -17.41 -24.46 -37.26
CA TYR A 230 -18.10 -25.20 -36.19
C TYR A 230 -19.51 -25.57 -36.69
N SER A 231 -20.13 -26.58 -36.08
CA SER A 231 -21.47 -27.05 -36.43
C SER A 231 -22.39 -26.86 -35.23
N VAL A 232 -23.58 -26.35 -35.47
CA VAL A 232 -24.62 -26.21 -34.43
C VAL A 232 -25.74 -27.19 -34.74
N MET A 233 -26.11 -28.00 -33.75
CA MET A 233 -27.28 -28.88 -33.84
C MET A 233 -28.32 -28.40 -32.84
N THR A 234 -29.56 -28.23 -33.28
CA THR A 234 -30.68 -27.90 -32.40
C THR A 234 -31.66 -29.07 -32.35
N ASP A 235 -32.09 -29.40 -31.13
CA ASP A 235 -33.08 -30.44 -30.86
C ASP A 235 -34.25 -29.83 -30.09
N GLY A 236 -35.46 -30.02 -30.60
CA GLY A 236 -36.68 -29.40 -30.10
C GLY A 236 -37.66 -30.43 -29.57
N THR A 237 -38.28 -30.14 -28.43
CA THR A 237 -39.37 -30.94 -27.86
C THR A 237 -40.52 -30.03 -27.42
N THR A 238 -41.73 -30.56 -27.48
CA THR A 238 -42.95 -29.86 -27.04
C THR A 238 -43.56 -30.66 -25.90
N ASP A 239 -43.61 -30.07 -24.71
CA ASP A 239 -44.34 -30.69 -23.59
C ASP A 239 -45.85 -30.52 -23.78
N SER A 240 -46.61 -31.44 -23.19
CA SER A 240 -48.07 -31.45 -23.04
C SER A 240 -48.68 -30.14 -22.51
N SER A 241 -47.85 -29.29 -21.89
CA SER A 241 -48.20 -27.96 -21.37
C SER A 241 -48.08 -26.81 -22.39
N ILE A 242 -47.83 -27.09 -23.67
CA ILE A 242 -47.62 -26.10 -24.76
C ILE A 242 -46.41 -25.20 -24.44
N SER A 243 -45.35 -25.79 -23.89
CA SER A 243 -44.05 -25.13 -23.78
C SER A 243 -43.06 -25.79 -24.74
N GLU A 244 -42.52 -24.97 -25.65
CA GLU A 244 -41.45 -25.39 -26.56
C GLU A 244 -40.11 -25.31 -25.81
N ALA A 245 -39.38 -26.42 -25.79
CA ALA A 245 -38.04 -26.49 -25.24
C ALA A 245 -37.06 -26.85 -26.35
N GLU A 246 -36.03 -26.03 -26.52
CA GLU A 246 -34.96 -26.24 -27.49
C GLU A 246 -33.63 -26.43 -26.78
N ILE A 247 -32.85 -27.40 -27.25
CA ILE A 247 -31.49 -27.69 -26.82
C ILE A 247 -30.57 -27.38 -28.00
N MET A 248 -29.53 -26.58 -27.75
CA MET A 248 -28.50 -26.26 -28.74
C MET A 248 -27.19 -26.93 -28.35
N TYR A 249 -26.63 -27.69 -29.28
CA TYR A 249 -25.30 -28.27 -29.23
C TYR A 249 -24.40 -27.49 -30.19
N VAL A 250 -23.19 -27.16 -29.73
CA VAL A 250 -22.17 -26.41 -30.48
C VAL A 250 -20.87 -27.19 -30.43
#